data_AF-A0A933V6B6-F1
#
_entry.id   AF-A0A933V6B6-F1
#
_cell.length_a   1.000
_cell.length_b   1.000
_cell.length_c   1.000
_cell.angle_alpha   90.00
_cell.angle_beta   90.00
_cell.angle_gamma   90.00
#
_symmetry.space_group_name_H-M   'P 1'
#
loop_
_entity.id
_entity.type
_entity.pdbx_description
1 polymer ?
#
loop_
_entity_poly.entity_id
_entity_poly.type
_entity_poly.pdbx_seq_one_letter_code
_entity_poly.pdbx_strand_id
1 'polypeptide(L)'
;MPDLREILISNVRNEAHEALLDCALEALIHGEPLPELGDELLAVARDPSHWENNRRNAIEAHHHIGASTAGLLKLLEDTRTGKVIDPEDELTGALLRLLYPGQLPANRVIDYLHPSKNPRHIGGRYSMFWEYSLMETTTQGQWAELLDGVARDMRRLPVSHEDFEFRDFAGELLVRAVESDGDSVEPARLWQWLTFGLDPDHAYSHLETKHEKRISRWLSARPAT
;
A
#
# COMPACT_ATOMS: atom_id res chain seq x y z
N MET A 1 -28.32 22.64 -9.85
CA MET A 1 -26.88 22.25 -9.92
C MET A 1 -26.66 21.64 -11.29
N PRO A 2 -25.47 21.78 -11.89
CA PRO A 2 -25.10 20.99 -13.07
C PRO A 2 -25.27 19.50 -12.77
N ASP A 3 -25.51 18.69 -13.79
CA ASP A 3 -25.50 17.23 -13.64
C ASP A 3 -24.10 16.79 -13.18
N LEU A 4 -24.02 15.95 -12.14
CA LEU A 4 -22.73 15.45 -11.62
C LEU A 4 -21.93 14.75 -12.72
N ARG A 5 -22.61 14.06 -13.64
CA ARG A 5 -21.95 13.42 -14.78
C ARG A 5 -21.29 14.44 -15.70
N GLU A 6 -21.95 15.57 -15.98
CA GLU A 6 -21.40 16.64 -16.81
C GLU A 6 -20.13 17.26 -16.20
N ILE A 7 -20.08 17.36 -14.87
CA ILE A 7 -18.88 17.84 -14.17
C ILE A 7 -17.73 16.85 -14.35
N LEU A 8 -17.97 15.55 -14.17
CA LEU A 8 -16.93 14.52 -14.26
C LEU A 8 -16.34 14.35 -15.67
N ILE A 9 -17.16 14.49 -16.73
CA ILE A 9 -16.73 14.28 -18.13
C ILE A 9 -16.26 15.56 -18.82
N SER A 10 -16.30 16.70 -18.13
CA SER A 10 -15.87 17.99 -18.68
C SER A 10 -14.39 17.96 -19.07
N ASN A 11 -14.04 18.64 -20.17
CA ASN A 11 -12.65 18.83 -20.61
C ASN A 11 -12.03 20.15 -20.10
N VAL A 12 -12.76 20.90 -19.25
CA VAL A 12 -12.26 22.14 -18.66
C VAL A 12 -11.27 21.81 -17.54
N ARG A 13 -10.12 22.49 -17.48
CA ARG A 13 -9.06 22.28 -16.47
C ARG A 13 -8.60 23.58 -15.82
N ASN A 14 -9.49 24.56 -15.72
CA ASN A 14 -9.21 25.78 -14.99
C ASN A 14 -9.48 25.59 -13.49
N GLU A 15 -8.91 26.46 -12.66
CA GLU A 15 -9.03 26.40 -11.20
C GLU A 15 -10.48 26.34 -10.72
N ALA A 16 -11.36 27.13 -11.33
CA ALA A 16 -12.79 27.15 -10.98
C ALA A 16 -13.47 25.79 -11.24
N HIS A 17 -13.10 25.09 -12.31
CA HIS A 17 -13.61 23.78 -12.61
C HIS A 17 -13.03 22.70 -11.70
N GLU A 18 -11.73 22.75 -11.41
CA GLU A 18 -11.10 21.79 -10.48
C GLU A 18 -11.68 21.93 -9.06
N ALA A 19 -11.98 23.15 -8.60
CA ALA A 19 -12.66 23.38 -7.33
C ALA A 19 -14.13 22.88 -7.34
N LEU A 20 -14.83 23.04 -8.46
CA LEU A 20 -16.18 22.50 -8.63
C LEU A 20 -16.17 20.96 -8.63
N LEU A 21 -15.18 20.36 -9.30
CA LEU A 21 -14.97 18.91 -9.33
C LEU A 21 -14.68 18.38 -7.93
N ASP A 22 -13.80 19.03 -7.17
CA ASP A 22 -13.51 18.68 -5.76
C ASP A 22 -14.81 18.61 -4.93
N CYS A 23 -15.64 19.66 -5.02
CA CYS A 23 -16.95 19.70 -4.35
C CYS A 23 -17.90 18.59 -4.81
N ALA A 24 -17.91 18.26 -6.11
CA ALA A 24 -18.74 17.19 -6.64
C ALA A 24 -18.28 15.81 -6.14
N LEU A 25 -16.97 15.59 -6.04
CA LEU A 25 -16.39 14.36 -5.52
C LEU A 25 -16.68 14.19 -4.02
N GLU A 26 -16.52 15.26 -3.23
CA GLU A 26 -16.90 15.26 -1.81
C GLU A 26 -18.38 14.92 -1.61
N ALA A 27 -19.26 15.47 -2.47
CA ALA A 27 -20.68 15.13 -2.44
C ALA A 27 -20.94 13.65 -2.78
N LEU A 28 -20.15 13.03 -3.65
CA LEU A 28 -20.26 11.60 -3.96
C LEU A 28 -19.68 10.70 -2.87
N ILE A 29 -18.63 11.13 -2.16
CA ILE A 29 -18.01 10.41 -1.04
C ILE A 29 -18.94 10.34 0.18
N HIS A 30 -19.81 11.34 0.35
CA HIS A 30 -20.70 11.44 1.51
C HIS A 30 -22.19 11.34 1.19
N GLY A 31 -22.54 11.25 -0.09
CA GLY A 31 -23.91 11.27 -0.60
C GLY A 31 -24.52 9.89 -0.79
N GLU A 32 -25.64 9.86 -1.51
CA GLU A 32 -26.28 8.60 -1.89
C GLU A 32 -25.46 7.87 -2.97
N PRO A 33 -25.39 6.53 -2.93
CA PRO A 33 -24.68 5.75 -3.93
C PRO A 33 -25.21 5.97 -5.35
N LEU A 34 -24.32 6.29 -6.29
CA LEU A 34 -24.60 6.40 -7.73
C LEU A 34 -23.63 5.50 -8.53
N PRO A 35 -23.78 4.16 -8.47
CA PRO A 35 -22.83 3.21 -9.08
C PRO A 35 -22.57 3.43 -10.57
N GLU A 36 -23.52 4.02 -11.30
CA GLU A 36 -23.45 4.33 -12.73
C GLU A 36 -22.43 5.41 -13.10
N LEU A 37 -21.80 6.07 -12.12
CA LEU A 37 -20.72 7.05 -12.31
C LEU A 37 -19.32 6.42 -12.16
N GLY A 38 -19.23 5.10 -11.95
CA GLY A 38 -17.95 4.42 -11.73
C GLY A 38 -16.93 4.65 -12.84
N ASP A 39 -17.33 4.50 -14.11
CA ASP A 39 -16.40 4.65 -15.23
C ASP A 39 -15.89 6.09 -15.37
N GLU A 40 -16.75 7.08 -15.14
CA GLU A 40 -16.37 8.50 -15.11
C GLU A 40 -15.38 8.81 -13.98
N LEU A 41 -15.59 8.26 -12.78
CA LEU A 41 -14.68 8.44 -11.66
C LEU A 41 -13.31 7.79 -11.93
N LEU A 42 -13.28 6.63 -12.57
CA LEU A 42 -12.02 6.02 -13.00
C LEU A 42 -11.32 6.88 -14.06
N ALA A 43 -12.06 7.51 -14.97
CA ALA A 43 -11.50 8.42 -15.96
C ALA A 43 -10.84 9.63 -15.28
N VAL A 44 -11.50 10.25 -14.29
CA VAL A 44 -10.93 11.35 -13.49
C VAL A 44 -9.66 10.90 -12.77
N ALA A 45 -9.67 9.75 -12.08
CA ALA A 45 -8.50 9.23 -11.38
C ALA A 45 -7.28 8.99 -12.31
N ARG A 46 -7.54 8.59 -13.55
CA ARG A 46 -6.50 8.28 -14.56
C ARG A 46 -5.92 9.52 -15.23
N ASP A 47 -6.68 10.60 -15.34
CA ASP A 47 -6.27 11.79 -16.08
C ASP A 47 -5.27 12.63 -15.27
N PRO A 48 -4.00 12.73 -15.70
CA PRO A 48 -2.97 13.47 -14.98
C PRO A 48 -3.12 15.00 -15.07
N SER A 49 -4.07 15.51 -15.87
CA SER A 49 -4.35 16.94 -15.96
C SER A 49 -5.23 17.47 -14.83
N HIS A 50 -5.89 16.59 -14.08
CA HIS A 50 -6.61 16.96 -12.86
C HIS A 50 -5.66 17.14 -11.69
N TRP A 51 -6.09 17.93 -10.70
CA TRP A 51 -5.39 18.01 -9.42
C TRP A 51 -5.28 16.65 -8.77
N GLU A 52 -4.15 16.38 -8.14
CA GLU A 52 -3.91 15.10 -7.47
C GLU A 52 -4.98 14.79 -6.41
N ASN A 53 -5.46 15.82 -5.69
CA ASN A 53 -6.56 15.65 -4.74
C ASN A 53 -7.84 15.14 -5.41
N ASN A 54 -8.22 15.72 -6.55
CA ASN A 54 -9.39 15.29 -7.31
C ASN A 54 -9.23 13.84 -7.81
N ARG A 55 -8.05 13.47 -8.27
CA ARG A 55 -7.76 12.10 -8.70
C ARG A 55 -7.90 11.10 -7.56
N ARG A 56 -7.45 11.46 -6.35
CA ARG A 56 -7.63 10.63 -5.13
C ARG A 56 -9.10 10.58 -4.69
N ASN A 57 -9.76 11.73 -4.61
CA ASN A 57 -11.17 11.81 -4.22
C ASN A 57 -12.06 11.03 -5.20
N ALA A 58 -11.69 10.93 -6.48
CA ALA A 58 -12.38 10.06 -7.43
C ALA A 58 -12.25 8.56 -7.11
N ILE A 59 -11.10 8.10 -6.58
CA ILE A 59 -10.92 6.71 -6.11
C ILE A 59 -11.81 6.44 -4.90
N GLU A 60 -11.83 7.35 -3.94
CA GLU A 60 -12.65 7.23 -2.72
C GLU A 60 -14.14 7.26 -3.06
N ALA A 61 -14.56 8.21 -3.91
CA ALA A 61 -15.92 8.29 -4.41
C ALA A 61 -16.33 7.00 -5.13
N HIS A 62 -15.48 6.48 -6.02
CA HIS A 62 -15.75 5.23 -6.75
C HIS A 62 -16.02 4.06 -5.81
N HIS A 63 -15.25 3.96 -4.73
CA HIS A 63 -15.48 2.94 -3.72
C HIS A 63 -16.79 3.15 -2.97
N HIS A 64 -17.05 4.38 -2.53
CA HIS A 64 -18.21 4.71 -1.72
C HIS A 64 -19.54 4.47 -2.45
N ILE A 65 -19.61 4.83 -3.73
CA ILE A 65 -20.81 4.59 -4.56
C ILE A 65 -21.06 3.11 -4.85
N GLY A 66 -20.20 2.20 -4.40
CA GLY A 66 -20.37 0.76 -4.59
C GLY A 66 -20.13 0.29 -6.02
N ALA A 67 -19.36 1.04 -6.82
CA ALA A 67 -18.98 0.62 -8.16
C ALA A 67 -17.99 -0.56 -8.13
N SER A 68 -17.87 -1.27 -9.25
CA SER A 68 -17.09 -2.52 -9.34
C SER A 68 -15.62 -2.34 -8.98
N THR A 69 -15.14 -3.08 -7.98
CA THR A 69 -13.73 -3.02 -7.53
C THR A 69 -12.73 -3.48 -8.60
N ALA A 70 -13.18 -4.18 -9.64
CA ALA A 70 -12.31 -4.58 -10.75
C ALA A 70 -11.62 -3.38 -11.43
N GLY A 71 -12.31 -2.24 -11.53
CA GLY A 71 -11.75 -1.01 -12.09
C GLY A 71 -10.63 -0.43 -11.24
N LEU A 72 -10.75 -0.49 -9.92
CA LEU A 72 -9.75 -0.03 -8.96
C LEU A 72 -8.52 -0.95 -8.93
N LEU A 73 -8.71 -2.27 -8.94
CA LEU A 73 -7.61 -3.23 -9.07
C LEU A 73 -6.85 -3.02 -10.39
N LYS A 74 -7.59 -2.75 -11.47
CA LYS A 74 -6.98 -2.44 -12.77
C LYS A 74 -6.22 -1.13 -12.74
N LEU A 75 -6.74 -0.10 -12.07
CA LEU A 75 -6.05 1.18 -11.88
C LEU A 75 -4.75 1.00 -11.09
N LEU A 76 -4.78 0.22 -10.00
CA LEU A 76 -3.59 -0.10 -9.20
C LEU A 76 -2.51 -0.83 -10.04
N GLU A 77 -2.91 -1.76 -10.88
CA GLU A 77 -1.98 -2.42 -11.81
C GLU A 77 -1.45 -1.46 -12.89
N ASP A 78 -2.26 -0.51 -13.33
CA ASP A 78 -1.84 0.48 -14.32
C ASP A 78 -0.89 1.54 -13.73
N THR A 79 -0.96 1.88 -12.44
CA THR A 79 0.06 2.71 -11.76
C THR A 79 1.37 1.95 -11.63
N ARG A 80 1.33 0.67 -11.24
CA ARG A 80 2.52 -0.20 -11.14
C ARG A 80 3.24 -0.38 -12.48
N THR A 81 2.48 -0.50 -13.57
CA THR A 81 3.05 -0.68 -14.93
C THR A 81 3.36 0.63 -15.65
N GLY A 82 3.18 1.78 -14.99
CA GLY A 82 3.47 3.10 -15.56
C GLY A 82 2.49 3.56 -16.64
N LYS A 83 1.35 2.88 -16.81
CA LYS A 83 0.27 3.29 -17.73
C LYS A 83 -0.52 4.49 -17.19
N VAL A 84 -0.55 4.66 -15.88
CA VAL A 84 -1.10 5.83 -15.20
C VAL A 84 0.03 6.55 -14.49
N ILE A 85 0.12 7.86 -14.71
CA ILE A 85 1.13 8.72 -14.10
C ILE A 85 0.78 8.93 -12.63
N ASP A 86 1.69 8.49 -11.76
CA ASP A 86 1.59 8.57 -10.30
C ASP A 86 3.00 8.79 -9.73
N PRO A 87 3.53 10.02 -9.82
CA PRO A 87 4.94 10.31 -9.55
C PRO A 87 5.26 10.40 -8.04
N GLU A 88 4.26 10.60 -7.19
CA GLU A 88 4.39 10.70 -5.73
C GLU A 88 3.79 9.49 -5.01
N ASP A 89 3.41 8.45 -5.75
CA ASP A 89 2.75 7.24 -5.25
C ASP A 89 1.44 7.49 -4.47
N GLU A 90 0.84 8.67 -4.64
CA GLU A 90 -0.37 9.07 -3.92
C GLU A 90 -1.59 8.26 -4.35
N LEU A 91 -1.72 7.93 -5.64
CA LEU A 91 -2.80 7.06 -6.11
C LEU A 91 -2.55 5.61 -5.69
N THR A 92 -1.32 5.14 -5.82
CA THR A 92 -0.94 3.79 -5.41
C THR A 92 -1.20 3.58 -3.92
N GLY A 93 -0.78 4.51 -3.06
CA GLY A 93 -1.05 4.47 -1.62
C GLY A 93 -2.55 4.49 -1.28
N ALA A 94 -3.33 5.35 -1.95
CA ALA A 94 -4.78 5.39 -1.77
C ALA A 94 -5.46 4.06 -2.14
N LEU A 95 -5.08 3.47 -3.27
CA LEU A 95 -5.61 2.19 -3.75
C LEU A 95 -5.21 1.03 -2.84
N LEU A 96 -3.96 0.99 -2.39
CA LEU A 96 -3.48 -0.04 -1.46
C LEU A 96 -4.28 -0.02 -0.15
N ARG A 97 -4.45 1.17 0.46
CA ARG A 97 -5.23 1.35 1.69
C ARG A 97 -6.68 0.90 1.52
N LEU A 98 -7.25 1.14 0.35
CA LEU A 98 -8.65 0.83 0.06
C LEU A 98 -8.88 -0.66 -0.22
N LEU A 99 -7.97 -1.29 -0.95
CA LEU A 99 -8.13 -2.65 -1.48
C LEU A 99 -7.59 -3.71 -0.52
N TYR A 100 -6.61 -3.39 0.32
CA TYR A 100 -6.06 -4.31 1.31
C TYR A 100 -6.83 -4.21 2.65
N PRO A 101 -7.09 -5.33 3.36
CA PRO A 101 -6.83 -6.73 2.99
C PRO A 101 -8.00 -7.38 2.22
N GLY A 102 -9.06 -6.64 1.93
CA GLY A 102 -10.33 -7.20 1.44
C GLY A 102 -10.26 -7.77 0.01
N GLN A 103 -9.90 -6.94 -0.96
CA GLN A 103 -9.86 -7.30 -2.39
C GLN A 103 -8.44 -7.55 -2.90
N LEU A 104 -7.43 -7.07 -2.18
CA LEU A 104 -6.02 -7.33 -2.44
C LEU A 104 -5.46 -8.22 -1.32
N PRO A 105 -5.17 -9.51 -1.61
CA PRO A 105 -4.67 -10.43 -0.60
C PRO A 105 -3.19 -10.18 -0.24
N ALA A 106 -2.78 -10.64 0.95
CA ALA A 106 -1.43 -10.50 1.51
C ALA A 106 -0.31 -10.96 0.55
N ASN A 107 -0.48 -12.10 -0.10
CA ASN A 107 0.52 -12.60 -1.05
C ASN A 107 0.68 -11.75 -2.33
N ARG A 108 -0.25 -10.83 -2.61
CA ARG A 108 -0.23 -9.95 -3.79
C ARG A 108 0.07 -8.51 -3.44
N VAL A 109 -0.17 -8.07 -2.21
CA VAL A 109 0.09 -6.67 -1.82
C VAL A 109 1.59 -6.33 -1.96
N ILE A 110 2.47 -7.28 -1.62
CA ILE A 110 3.92 -7.10 -1.74
C ILE A 110 4.40 -6.88 -3.18
N ASP A 111 3.64 -7.31 -4.21
CA ASP A 111 3.98 -7.04 -5.61
C ASP A 111 3.99 -5.54 -5.95
N TYR A 112 3.38 -4.71 -5.10
CA TYR A 112 3.33 -3.25 -5.22
C TYR A 112 4.37 -2.54 -4.36
N LEU A 113 5.17 -3.28 -3.58
CA LEU A 113 6.26 -2.71 -2.79
C LEU A 113 7.43 -2.35 -3.72
N HIS A 114 7.83 -1.10 -3.66
CA HIS A 114 8.95 -0.51 -4.40
C HIS A 114 9.50 0.72 -3.65
N PRO A 115 10.75 1.14 -3.91
CA PRO A 115 11.26 2.41 -3.40
C PRO A 115 10.35 3.57 -3.81
N SER A 116 10.15 4.53 -2.91
CA SER A 116 9.35 5.73 -3.19
C SER A 116 9.84 6.40 -4.49
N LYS A 117 8.91 6.69 -5.41
CA LYS A 117 9.24 7.38 -6.66
C LYS A 117 9.70 8.82 -6.42
N ASN A 118 9.29 9.42 -5.29
CA ASN A 118 9.74 10.74 -4.86
C ASN A 118 10.22 10.69 -3.39
N PRO A 119 11.52 10.46 -3.14
CA PRO A 119 12.08 10.42 -1.79
C PRO A 119 11.97 11.72 -0.99
N ARG A 120 11.58 12.84 -1.63
CA ARG A 120 11.36 14.13 -0.95
C ARG A 120 9.91 14.28 -0.46
N HIS A 121 9.01 13.40 -0.89
CA HIS A 121 7.61 13.40 -0.49
C HIS A 121 7.45 12.64 0.83
N ILE A 122 7.54 13.37 1.94
CA ILE A 122 7.48 12.81 3.29
C ILE A 122 6.02 12.67 3.72
N GLY A 123 5.65 11.50 4.24
CA GLY A 123 4.31 11.25 4.81
C GLY A 123 3.22 11.07 3.76
N GLY A 124 3.58 10.71 2.53
CA GLY A 124 2.62 10.36 1.49
C GLY A 124 1.80 9.13 1.83
N ARG A 125 0.66 8.95 1.14
CA ARG A 125 -0.24 7.81 1.38
C ARG A 125 0.45 6.46 1.19
N TYR A 126 1.43 6.40 0.29
CA TYR A 126 2.18 5.19 0.02
C TYR A 126 3.06 4.77 1.20
N SER A 127 3.88 5.67 1.75
CA SER A 127 4.69 5.34 2.93
C SER A 127 3.81 5.06 4.15
N MET A 128 2.75 5.87 4.35
CA MET A 128 1.77 5.66 5.41
C MET A 128 1.04 4.31 5.31
N PHE A 129 0.86 3.79 4.10
CA PHE A 129 0.30 2.46 3.91
C PHE A 129 1.24 1.39 4.46
N TRP A 130 2.51 1.39 4.06
CA TRP A 130 3.47 0.37 4.49
C TRP A 130 3.81 0.45 5.98
N GLU A 131 4.01 1.65 6.50
CA GLU A 131 4.41 1.88 7.89
C GLU A 131 3.28 1.63 8.88
N TYR A 132 2.04 2.02 8.53
CA TYR A 132 0.91 2.00 9.46
C TYR A 132 -0.25 1.15 8.97
N SER A 133 -0.82 1.45 7.80
CA SER A 133 -2.10 0.85 7.40
C SER A 133 -2.01 -0.66 7.21
N LEU A 134 -0.94 -1.16 6.59
CA LEU A 134 -0.67 -2.59 6.47
C LEU A 134 -0.56 -3.22 7.85
N MET A 135 0.14 -2.57 8.77
CA MET A 135 0.41 -3.12 10.11
C MET A 135 -0.83 -3.19 11.00
N GLU A 136 -1.78 -2.28 10.80
CA GLU A 136 -3.04 -2.20 11.55
C GLU A 136 -4.12 -3.13 11.00
N THR A 137 -4.15 -3.33 9.68
CA THR A 137 -5.23 -4.07 9.00
C THR A 137 -4.91 -5.54 8.76
N THR A 138 -3.63 -5.94 8.82
CA THR A 138 -3.23 -7.34 8.68
C THR A 138 -3.70 -8.15 9.88
N THR A 139 -4.41 -9.25 9.60
CA THR A 139 -4.95 -10.13 10.63
C THR A 139 -3.99 -11.27 10.97
N GLN A 140 -4.23 -11.92 12.12
CA GLN A 140 -3.45 -13.09 12.54
C GLN A 140 -3.49 -14.19 11.47
N GLY A 141 -2.33 -14.79 11.17
CA GLY A 141 -2.16 -15.79 10.12
C GLY A 141 -1.83 -15.24 8.72
N GLN A 142 -2.01 -13.94 8.47
CA GLN A 142 -1.58 -13.31 7.21
C GLN A 142 -0.12 -12.83 7.26
N TRP A 143 0.45 -12.66 8.45
CA TRP A 143 1.82 -12.17 8.63
C TRP A 143 2.85 -13.10 8.02
N ALA A 144 2.67 -14.41 8.20
CA ALA A 144 3.52 -15.43 7.59
C ALA A 144 3.53 -15.34 6.06
N GLU A 145 2.39 -15.04 5.42
CA GLU A 145 2.29 -14.90 3.96
C GLU A 145 2.95 -13.61 3.46
N LEU A 146 2.74 -12.49 4.17
CA LEU A 146 3.40 -11.23 3.86
C LEU A 146 4.91 -11.38 3.93
N LEU A 147 5.43 -11.93 5.03
CA LEU A 147 6.86 -12.07 5.23
C LEU A 147 7.49 -13.02 4.22
N ASP A 148 6.82 -14.11 3.85
CA ASP A 148 7.25 -14.97 2.75
C ASP A 148 7.32 -14.23 1.42
N GLY A 149 6.34 -13.36 1.14
CA GLY A 149 6.33 -12.49 -0.04
C GLY A 149 7.55 -11.58 -0.07
N VAL A 150 7.80 -10.86 1.03
CA VAL A 150 8.97 -9.97 1.11
C VAL A 150 10.27 -10.76 1.03
N ALA A 151 10.37 -11.92 1.68
CA ALA A 151 11.54 -12.81 1.61
C ALA A 151 11.84 -13.33 0.20
N ARG A 152 10.81 -13.55 -0.61
CA ARG A 152 10.94 -13.96 -2.00
C ARG A 152 11.45 -12.81 -2.87
N ASP A 153 10.87 -11.63 -2.71
CA ASP A 153 11.09 -10.51 -3.62
C ASP A 153 12.18 -9.54 -3.17
N MET A 154 12.70 -9.62 -1.94
CA MET A 154 13.86 -8.80 -1.51
C MET A 154 15.10 -8.95 -2.40
N ARG A 155 15.28 -10.11 -3.05
CA ARG A 155 16.35 -10.29 -4.05
C ARG A 155 16.14 -9.46 -5.32
N ARG A 156 14.93 -8.95 -5.53
CA ARG A 156 14.48 -8.20 -6.71
C ARG A 156 14.13 -6.75 -6.38
N LEU A 157 13.78 -6.46 -5.14
CA LEU A 157 13.52 -5.11 -4.68
C LEU A 157 14.84 -4.32 -4.78
N PRO A 158 14.92 -3.28 -5.63
CA PRO A 158 16.09 -2.41 -5.73
C PRO A 158 16.13 -1.45 -4.55
N VAL A 159 15.79 -1.95 -3.36
CA VAL A 159 15.82 -1.16 -2.15
C VAL A 159 17.25 -1.25 -1.66
N SER A 160 17.96 -0.12 -1.75
CA SER A 160 19.25 -0.02 -1.10
C SER A 160 19.06 -0.41 0.37
N HIS A 161 19.95 -1.24 0.92
CA HIS A 161 20.01 -1.47 2.37
C HIS A 161 20.23 -0.17 3.17
N GLU A 162 20.42 0.96 2.49
CA GLU A 162 20.49 2.30 3.06
C GLU A 162 19.11 2.99 3.19
N ASP A 163 18.04 2.44 2.61
CA ASP A 163 16.68 2.98 2.77
C ASP A 163 16.15 2.64 4.16
N PHE A 164 16.15 3.65 5.02
CA PHE A 164 15.74 3.55 6.41
C PHE A 164 14.27 3.14 6.55
N GLU A 165 13.36 3.69 5.73
CA GLU A 165 11.91 3.43 5.83
C GLU A 165 11.62 1.97 5.51
N PHE A 166 12.27 1.42 4.48
CA PHE A 166 12.13 0.02 4.15
C PHE A 166 12.72 -0.90 5.21
N ARG A 167 13.86 -0.56 5.80
CA ARG A 167 14.45 -1.34 6.90
C ARG A 167 13.56 -1.36 8.13
N ASP A 168 12.95 -0.22 8.44
CA ASP A 168 12.03 -0.13 9.56
C ASP A 168 10.80 -1.00 9.31
N PHE A 169 10.19 -0.85 8.13
CA PHE A 169 9.08 -1.66 7.66
C PHE A 169 9.38 -3.17 7.70
N ALA A 170 10.47 -3.61 7.09
CA ALA A 170 10.84 -5.02 7.02
C ALA A 170 11.13 -5.60 8.40
N GLY A 171 11.73 -4.80 9.29
CA GLY A 171 11.99 -5.19 10.65
C GLY A 171 10.72 -5.34 11.49
N GLU A 172 9.79 -4.38 11.39
CA GLU A 172 8.50 -4.50 12.08
C GLU A 172 7.69 -5.68 11.52
N LEU A 173 7.68 -5.89 10.20
CA LEU A 173 7.01 -7.04 9.57
C LEU A 173 7.55 -8.37 10.10
N LEU A 174 8.88 -8.51 10.17
CA LEU A 174 9.54 -9.70 10.73
C LEU A 174 9.10 -9.93 12.17
N VAL A 175 9.12 -8.90 12.99
CA VAL A 175 8.74 -9.00 14.40
C VAL A 175 7.27 -9.43 14.53
N ARG A 176 6.36 -8.82 13.76
CA ARG A 176 4.92 -9.18 13.77
C ARG A 176 4.70 -10.63 13.34
N ALA A 177 5.37 -11.10 12.30
CA ALA A 177 5.24 -12.48 11.83
C ALA A 177 5.79 -13.48 12.86
N VAL A 178 6.94 -13.19 13.48
CA VAL A 178 7.52 -14.05 14.52
C VAL A 178 6.62 -14.09 15.76
N GLU A 179 6.16 -12.95 16.25
CA GLU A 179 5.30 -12.88 17.43
C GLU A 179 3.92 -13.52 17.20
N SER A 180 3.37 -13.40 15.98
CA SER A 180 2.05 -13.95 15.62
C SER A 180 2.10 -15.44 15.28
N ASP A 181 3.00 -15.81 14.36
CA ASP A 181 2.93 -17.10 13.65
C ASP A 181 4.17 -17.96 13.92
N GLY A 182 5.20 -17.42 14.60
CA GLY A 182 6.48 -18.09 14.82
C GLY A 182 6.40 -19.44 15.53
N ASP A 183 5.38 -19.66 16.37
CA ASP A 183 5.13 -20.95 17.04
C ASP A 183 4.45 -21.98 16.15
N SER A 184 3.76 -21.54 15.11
CA SER A 184 2.94 -22.38 14.24
C SER A 184 3.63 -22.73 12.92
N VAL A 185 4.71 -22.04 12.57
CA VAL A 185 5.47 -22.31 11.35
C VAL A 185 6.58 -23.34 11.57
N GLU A 186 6.92 -24.05 10.50
CA GLU A 186 8.03 -25.01 10.51
C GLU A 186 9.37 -24.32 10.86
N PRO A 187 10.25 -24.95 11.66
CA PRO A 187 11.52 -24.36 12.07
C PRO A 187 12.39 -23.86 10.91
N ALA A 188 12.36 -24.56 9.76
CA ALA A 188 13.09 -24.16 8.57
C ALA A 188 12.59 -22.82 7.98
N ARG A 189 11.27 -22.58 8.02
CA ARG A 189 10.65 -21.32 7.58
C ARG A 189 10.97 -20.19 8.55
N LEU A 190 10.88 -20.44 9.85
CA LEU A 190 11.29 -19.48 10.88
C LEU A 190 12.77 -19.09 10.74
N TRP A 191 13.64 -20.07 10.48
CA TRP A 191 15.06 -19.80 10.23
C TRP A 191 15.28 -18.94 8.99
N GLN A 192 14.56 -19.20 7.90
CA GLN A 192 14.61 -18.37 6.69
C GLN A 192 14.20 -16.91 6.99
N TRP A 193 13.18 -16.69 7.80
CA TRP A 193 12.75 -15.36 8.21
C TRP A 193 13.78 -14.62 9.08
N LEU A 194 14.40 -15.31 10.04
CA LEU A 194 15.39 -14.70 10.93
C LEU A 194 16.70 -14.36 10.20
N THR A 195 17.01 -15.09 9.14
CA THR A 195 18.21 -14.87 8.33
C THR A 195 17.99 -13.90 7.17
N PHE A 196 16.74 -13.53 6.87
CA PHE A 196 16.36 -12.65 5.76
C PHE A 196 16.88 -11.20 5.90
N GLY A 197 17.22 -10.75 7.11
CA GLY A 197 17.82 -9.43 7.36
C GLY A 197 19.33 -9.41 7.53
N LEU A 198 20.02 -10.53 7.29
CA LEU A 198 21.47 -10.66 7.47
C LEU A 198 22.21 -10.37 6.15
N ASP A 199 23.22 -9.49 6.21
CA ASP A 199 24.18 -9.28 5.12
C ASP A 199 24.84 -10.62 4.72
N PRO A 200 24.81 -11.03 3.44
CA PRO A 200 25.48 -12.24 2.96
C PRO A 200 26.98 -12.29 3.26
N ASP A 201 27.65 -11.13 3.28
CA ASP A 201 29.11 -11.05 3.36
C ASP A 201 29.62 -11.00 4.82
N HIS A 202 28.82 -10.45 5.73
CA HIS A 202 29.24 -10.20 7.11
C HIS A 202 28.29 -10.71 8.19
N ALA A 203 27.13 -11.27 7.82
CA ALA A 203 26.06 -11.67 8.73
C ALA A 203 25.61 -10.55 9.70
N TYR A 204 25.76 -9.28 9.30
CA TYR A 204 25.23 -8.15 10.07
C TYR A 204 23.73 -8.04 9.87
N SER A 205 23.00 -7.93 10.99
CA SER A 205 21.57 -7.62 11.00
C SER A 205 21.36 -6.17 10.58
N HIS A 206 20.54 -5.97 9.55
CA HIS A 206 20.03 -4.64 9.17
C HIS A 206 18.82 -4.21 9.99
N LEU A 207 18.39 -5.02 10.96
CA LEU A 207 17.28 -4.66 11.84
C LEU A 207 17.68 -3.53 12.78
N GLU A 208 16.72 -2.69 13.14
CA GLU A 208 16.91 -1.74 14.22
C GLU A 208 16.98 -2.44 15.58
N THR A 209 17.70 -1.84 16.53
CA THR A 209 17.82 -2.32 17.92
C THR A 209 16.48 -2.62 18.59
N LYS A 210 15.41 -1.89 18.21
CA LYS A 210 14.06 -2.13 18.76
C LYS A 210 13.48 -3.47 18.29
N HIS A 211 13.71 -3.83 17.03
CA HIS A 211 13.26 -5.11 16.44
C HIS A 211 14.08 -6.27 16.99
N GLU A 212 15.40 -6.13 17.05
CA GLU A 212 16.30 -7.14 17.61
C GLU A 212 15.94 -7.50 19.06
N LYS A 213 15.62 -6.51 19.88
CA LYS A 213 15.18 -6.72 21.27
C LYS A 213 13.88 -7.52 21.36
N ARG A 214 12.91 -7.29 20.47
CA ARG A 214 11.64 -8.02 20.44
C ARG A 214 11.85 -9.46 20.00
N ILE A 215 12.61 -9.69 18.92
CA ILE A 215 12.94 -11.04 18.44
C ILE A 215 13.75 -11.81 19.49
N SER A 216 14.78 -11.20 20.08
CA SER A 216 15.59 -11.82 21.13
C SER A 216 14.75 -12.21 22.35
N ARG A 217 13.82 -11.35 22.78
CA ARG A 217 12.88 -11.67 23.86
C ARG A 217 11.99 -12.85 23.48
N TRP A 218 11.46 -12.87 22.26
CA TRP A 218 10.60 -13.95 21.77
C TRP A 218 11.35 -15.30 21.74
N LEU A 219 12.59 -15.31 21.25
CA LEU A 219 13.45 -16.50 21.24
C LEU A 219 13.81 -16.97 22.65
N SER A 220 14.15 -16.04 23.54
CA SER A 220 14.56 -16.36 24.92
C SER A 220 13.42 -16.96 25.75
N ALA A 221 12.17 -16.64 25.42
CA ALA A 221 10.99 -17.22 26.05
C ALA A 221 10.72 -18.68 25.64
N ARG A 222 11.43 -19.19 24.61
CA ARG A 222 11.30 -20.53 24.05
C ARG A 222 12.65 -21.24 24.06
N PRO A 223 13.19 -21.57 25.25
CA PRO A 223 14.41 -22.36 25.32
C PRO A 223 14.20 -23.68 24.57
N ALA A 224 15.19 -24.05 23.76
CA ALA A 224 15.15 -25.19 22.84
C ALA A 224 14.43 -26.41 23.44
N THR A 225 13.45 -26.92 22.70
CA THR A 225 12.97 -28.29 22.88
C THR A 225 13.91 -29.25 22.18
#